data_AF-A0A958KVH6-F1
#
_entry.id   AF-A0A958KVH6-F1
#
_cell.length_a   1.000
_cell.length_b   1.000
_cell.length_c   1.000
_cell.angle_alpha   90.00
_cell.angle_beta   90.00
_cell.angle_gamma   90.00
#
_symmetry.space_group_name_H-M   'P 1'
#
loop_
_entity.id
_entity.type
_entity.pdbx_description
1 polymer ?
#
loop_
_entity_poly.entity_id
_entity_poly.type
_entity_poly.pdbx_seq_one_letter_code
_entity_poly.pdbx_strand_id
1 'polypeptide(L)'
;MKHEADEFNQLWQEEGLTQIRAILHVTSHWMAIPLFSLFWFADILYYPALKWEFLAIRALTIPICLSVNYLVKKINSFKKAQALASVYAIALALEINAMIYLISDPGTSYYAGLNLIAIGSLSFIPFTRKFYAATAAGIYLPFFIIALSNTTNATELHSVIVMSCFILSSVCMCFLIRDFHEGTRKKELRAKLALSSEITSR
;
A
#
# COMPACT_ATOMS: atom_id res chain seq x y z
N MET A 1 -4.35 18.57 -31.15
CA MET A 1 -4.32 18.93 -29.71
C MET A 1 -5.41 18.24 -28.90
N LYS A 2 -6.72 18.46 -29.10
CA LYS A 2 -7.76 17.80 -28.27
C LYS A 2 -7.77 16.27 -28.42
N HIS A 3 -7.73 15.77 -29.66
CA HIS A 3 -7.67 14.34 -29.96
C HIS A 3 -6.46 13.63 -29.33
N GLU A 4 -5.27 14.23 -29.45
CA GLU A 4 -4.02 13.70 -28.89
C GLU A 4 -4.04 13.65 -27.35
N ALA A 5 -4.65 14.65 -26.70
CA ALA A 5 -4.82 14.66 -25.26
C ALA A 5 -5.79 13.55 -24.78
N ASP A 6 -6.86 13.30 -25.53
CA ASP A 6 -7.83 12.26 -25.22
C ASP A 6 -7.22 10.86 -25.41
N GLU A 7 -6.46 10.65 -26.48
CA GLU A 7 -5.71 9.42 -26.77
C GLU A 7 -4.66 9.11 -25.69
N PHE A 8 -3.87 10.12 -25.28
CA PHE A 8 -2.91 9.98 -24.19
C PHE A 8 -3.60 9.58 -22.87
N ASN A 9 -4.74 10.22 -22.55
CA ASN A 9 -5.48 9.92 -21.32
C ASN A 9 -6.03 8.50 -21.32
N GLN A 10 -6.49 8.00 -22.47
CA GLN A 10 -6.97 6.63 -22.59
C GLN A 10 -5.84 5.62 -22.38
N LEU A 11 -4.71 5.79 -23.07
CA LEU A 11 -3.53 4.92 -22.90
C LEU A 11 -3.01 4.93 -21.46
N TRP A 12 -2.96 6.11 -20.84
CA TRP A 12 -2.56 6.23 -19.43
C TRP A 12 -3.46 5.42 -18.49
N GLN A 13 -4.77 5.44 -18.71
CA GLN A 13 -5.72 4.68 -17.88
C GLN A 13 -5.61 3.17 -18.10
N GLU A 14 -5.44 2.73 -19.35
CA GLU A 14 -5.31 1.31 -19.71
C GLU A 14 -4.02 0.70 -19.18
N GLU A 15 -2.89 1.38 -19.37
CA GLU A 15 -1.61 0.91 -18.82
C GLU A 15 -1.59 0.98 -17.29
N GLY A 16 -2.21 2.01 -16.70
CA GLY A 16 -2.34 2.14 -15.24
C GLY A 16 -3.14 0.98 -14.65
N LEU A 17 -4.24 0.59 -15.29
CA LEU A 17 -5.06 -0.56 -14.88
C LEU A 17 -4.26 -1.86 -14.94
N THR A 18 -3.51 -2.06 -16.03
CA THR A 18 -2.67 -3.25 -16.23
C THR A 18 -1.58 -3.34 -15.15
N GLN A 19 -0.95 -2.21 -14.82
CA GLN A 19 0.06 -2.16 -13.77
C GLN A 19 -0.53 -2.49 -12.38
N ILE A 20 -1.69 -1.91 -12.02
CA ILE A 20 -2.34 -2.21 -10.74
C ILE A 20 -2.65 -3.71 -10.64
N ARG A 21 -3.17 -4.32 -11.71
CA ARG A 21 -3.44 -5.77 -11.77
C ARG A 21 -2.17 -6.58 -11.53
N ALA A 22 -1.08 -6.23 -12.21
CA ALA A 22 0.20 -6.92 -12.06
C ALA A 22 0.75 -6.80 -10.63
N ILE A 23 0.73 -5.59 -10.05
CA ILE A 23 1.20 -5.37 -8.68
C ILE A 23 0.36 -6.12 -7.67
N LEU A 24 -0.98 -6.07 -7.77
CA LEU A 24 -1.87 -6.80 -6.86
C LEU A 24 -1.67 -8.31 -6.97
N HIS A 25 -1.46 -8.83 -8.19
CA HIS A 25 -1.18 -10.23 -8.40
C HIS A 25 0.16 -10.66 -7.74
N VAL A 26 1.22 -9.88 -7.95
CA VAL A 26 2.55 -10.15 -7.35
C VAL A 26 2.51 -10.03 -5.84
N THR A 27 1.97 -8.95 -5.30
CA THR A 27 1.93 -8.71 -3.86
C THR A 27 1.09 -9.77 -3.13
N SER A 28 -0.06 -10.15 -3.67
CA SER A 28 -0.94 -11.14 -3.04
C SER A 28 -0.42 -12.59 -3.11
N HIS A 29 0.20 -13.01 -4.21
CA HIS A 29 0.68 -14.39 -4.35
C HIS A 29 2.13 -14.57 -3.92
N TRP A 30 3.02 -13.66 -4.34
CA TRP A 30 4.46 -13.85 -4.22
C TRP A 30 5.07 -13.15 -3.00
N MET A 31 4.40 -12.15 -2.45
CA MET A 31 4.91 -11.44 -1.26
C MET A 31 4.15 -11.80 0.00
N ALA A 32 2.82 -11.72 -0.01
CA ALA A 32 2.01 -11.86 1.19
C ALA A 32 2.14 -13.25 1.84
N ILE A 33 2.15 -14.32 1.05
CA ILE A 33 2.21 -15.70 1.57
C ILE A 33 3.59 -16.04 2.19
N PRO A 34 4.74 -15.75 1.53
CA PRO A 34 6.04 -15.94 2.17
C PRO A 34 6.24 -15.06 3.41
N LEU A 35 5.84 -13.78 3.33
CA LEU A 35 5.95 -12.85 4.44
C LEU A 35 5.06 -13.26 5.62
N PHE A 36 3.86 -13.79 5.37
CA PHE A 36 2.99 -14.35 6.41
C PHE A 36 3.73 -15.39 7.24
N SER A 37 4.43 -16.33 6.58
CA SER A 37 5.14 -17.42 7.26
C SER A 37 6.33 -16.91 8.08
N LEU A 38 7.10 -15.99 7.49
CA LEU A 38 8.25 -15.37 8.15
C LEU A 38 7.82 -14.55 9.37
N PHE A 39 6.76 -13.76 9.23
CA PHE A 39 6.28 -12.92 10.31
C PHE A 39 5.57 -13.70 11.41
N TRP A 40 4.91 -14.81 11.10
CA TRP A 40 4.38 -15.69 12.14
C TRP A 40 5.51 -16.29 13.00
N PHE A 41 6.64 -16.64 12.39
CA PHE A 41 7.82 -17.06 13.15
C PHE A 41 8.34 -15.94 14.06
N ALA A 42 8.38 -14.70 13.56
CA ALA A 42 8.73 -13.55 14.38
C ALA A 42 7.75 -13.33 15.54
N ASP A 43 6.44 -13.49 15.32
CA ASP A 43 5.42 -13.35 16.37
C ASP A 43 5.67 -14.31 17.55
N ILE A 44 6.07 -15.56 17.25
CA ILE A 44 6.38 -16.56 18.27
C ILE A 44 7.58 -16.13 19.13
N LEU A 45 8.57 -15.45 18.54
CA LEU A 45 9.76 -14.99 19.25
C LEU A 45 9.51 -13.73 20.08
N TYR A 46 8.78 -12.75 19.53
CA TYR A 46 8.57 -11.46 20.19
C TYR A 46 7.41 -11.49 21.20
N TYR A 47 6.31 -12.16 20.88
CA TYR A 47 5.08 -12.16 21.70
C TYR A 47 4.49 -13.58 21.82
N PRO A 48 5.20 -14.53 22.48
CA PRO A 48 4.78 -15.93 22.56
C PRO A 48 3.42 -16.14 23.22
N ALA A 49 2.98 -15.21 24.07
CA ALA A 49 1.69 -15.24 24.74
C ALA A 49 0.50 -15.00 23.78
N LEU A 50 0.70 -14.22 22.71
CA LEU A 50 -0.35 -13.81 21.76
C LEU A 50 -0.26 -14.55 20.41
N LYS A 51 0.54 -15.63 20.34
CA LYS A 51 0.86 -16.33 19.09
C LYS A 51 -0.37 -16.86 18.33
N TRP A 52 -1.43 -17.22 19.05
CA TRP A 52 -2.64 -17.79 18.45
C TRP A 52 -3.57 -16.69 17.94
N GLU A 53 -3.69 -15.61 18.70
CA GLU A 53 -4.40 -14.40 18.33
C GLU A 53 -3.79 -13.78 17.07
N PHE A 54 -2.45 -13.68 17.03
CA PHE A 54 -1.74 -13.15 15.86
C PHE A 54 -1.85 -14.10 14.67
N LEU A 55 -1.78 -15.41 14.87
CA LEU A 55 -2.00 -16.37 13.79
C LEU A 55 -3.42 -16.24 13.22
N ALA A 56 -4.44 -16.10 14.07
CA ALA A 56 -5.82 -15.93 13.63
C ALA A 56 -6.02 -14.62 12.84
N ILE A 57 -5.45 -13.51 13.32
CA ILE A 57 -5.48 -12.23 12.61
C ILE A 57 -4.79 -12.35 11.25
N ARG A 58 -3.57 -12.91 11.21
CA ARG A 58 -2.84 -13.08 9.95
C ARG A 58 -3.53 -14.05 8.99
N ALA A 59 -4.24 -15.05 9.49
CA ALA A 59 -4.96 -15.98 8.64
C ALA A 59 -6.02 -15.27 7.77
N LEU A 60 -6.47 -14.07 8.17
CA LEU A 60 -7.35 -13.20 7.37
C LEU A 60 -6.65 -12.63 6.12
N THR A 61 -5.31 -12.58 6.08
CA THR A 61 -4.56 -12.16 4.91
C THR A 61 -4.90 -13.06 3.70
N ILE A 62 -5.10 -14.37 3.93
CA ILE A 62 -5.38 -15.35 2.87
C ILE A 62 -6.71 -15.05 2.15
N PRO A 63 -7.88 -14.99 2.83
CA PRO A 63 -9.14 -14.67 2.16
C PRO A 63 -9.13 -13.25 1.58
N ILE A 64 -8.42 -12.28 2.17
CA ILE A 64 -8.26 -10.95 1.57
C ILE A 64 -7.51 -11.04 0.24
N CYS A 65 -6.38 -11.76 0.20
CA CYS A 65 -5.59 -11.95 -1.03
C CYS A 65 -6.38 -12.69 -2.12
N LEU A 66 -7.10 -13.75 -1.76
CA LEU A 66 -7.96 -14.49 -2.69
C LEU A 66 -9.08 -13.60 -3.25
N SER A 67 -9.74 -12.83 -2.37
CA SER A 67 -10.82 -11.92 -2.76
C SER A 67 -10.34 -10.83 -3.71
N VAL A 68 -9.19 -10.21 -3.42
CA VAL A 68 -8.61 -9.17 -4.28
C VAL A 68 -8.21 -9.72 -5.63
N ASN A 69 -7.58 -10.89 -5.69
CA ASN A 69 -7.24 -11.55 -6.96
C ASN A 69 -8.47 -11.92 -7.79
N TYR A 70 -9.54 -12.34 -7.15
CA TYR A 70 -10.80 -12.61 -7.84
C TYR A 70 -11.43 -11.33 -8.37
N LEU A 71 -11.51 -10.28 -7.55
CA LEU A 71 -12.15 -9.02 -7.91
C LEU A 71 -11.36 -8.23 -8.97
N VAL A 72 -10.03 -8.24 -8.91
CA VAL A 72 -9.19 -7.45 -9.83
C VAL A 72 -9.35 -7.90 -11.29
N LYS A 73 -9.65 -9.18 -11.52
CA LYS A 73 -9.95 -9.75 -12.84
C LYS A 73 -11.24 -9.21 -13.45
N LYS A 74 -12.19 -8.78 -12.63
CA LYS A 74 -13.50 -8.25 -13.06
C LYS A 74 -13.52 -6.74 -13.28
N ILE A 75 -12.49 -6.02 -12.84
CA ILE A 75 -12.48 -4.55 -12.87
C ILE A 75 -11.89 -4.04 -14.18
N ASN A 76 -12.69 -3.35 -14.99
CA ASN A 76 -12.24 -2.72 -16.25
C ASN A 76 -11.99 -1.21 -16.15
N SER A 77 -12.09 -0.63 -14.95
CA SER A 77 -11.91 0.81 -14.73
C SER A 77 -10.72 1.08 -13.82
N PHE A 78 -9.85 1.99 -14.25
CA PHE A 78 -8.69 2.43 -13.48
C PHE A 78 -9.06 2.94 -12.08
N LYS A 79 -10.10 3.77 -11.97
CA LYS A 79 -10.57 4.31 -10.68
C LYS A 79 -11.03 3.20 -9.72
N LYS A 80 -11.74 2.19 -10.24
CA LYS A 80 -12.18 1.03 -9.44
C LYS A 80 -10.99 0.16 -9.02
N ALA A 81 -9.97 0.03 -9.87
CA ALA A 81 -8.76 -0.73 -9.54
C ALA A 81 -7.95 -0.02 -8.45
N GLN A 82 -7.84 1.32 -8.50
CA GLN A 82 -7.25 2.11 -7.43
C GLN A 82 -8.02 1.95 -6.11
N ALA A 83 -9.35 1.99 -6.16
CA ALA A 83 -10.17 1.77 -4.96
C ALA A 83 -9.93 0.37 -4.37
N LEU A 84 -9.95 -0.68 -5.18
CA LEU A 84 -9.65 -2.05 -4.73
C LEU A 84 -8.25 -2.16 -4.12
N ALA A 85 -7.24 -1.59 -4.78
CA ALA A 85 -5.87 -1.57 -4.29
C ALA A 85 -5.72 -0.81 -2.96
N SER A 86 -6.44 0.30 -2.81
CA SER A 86 -6.47 1.09 -1.56
C SER A 86 -7.10 0.27 -0.43
N VAL A 87 -8.27 -0.34 -0.70
CA VAL A 87 -8.96 -1.21 0.27
C VAL A 87 -8.09 -2.40 0.67
N TYR A 88 -7.39 -3.02 -0.29
CA TYR A 88 -6.45 -4.09 -0.01
C TYR A 88 -5.33 -3.66 0.95
N ALA A 89 -4.66 -2.55 0.65
CA ALA A 89 -3.59 -2.03 1.50
C ALA A 89 -4.08 -1.67 2.91
N ILE A 90 -5.25 -1.03 3.01
CA ILE A 90 -5.87 -0.68 4.28
C ILE A 90 -6.25 -1.94 5.07
N ALA A 91 -6.85 -2.95 4.42
CA ALA A 91 -7.24 -4.18 5.10
C ALA A 91 -6.03 -4.91 5.70
N LEU A 92 -4.92 -5.00 4.97
CA LEU A 92 -3.67 -5.55 5.49
C LEU A 92 -3.10 -4.70 6.64
N ALA A 93 -3.19 -3.37 6.54
CA ALA A 93 -2.75 -2.49 7.61
C ALA A 93 -3.63 -2.62 8.87
N LEU A 94 -4.93 -2.86 8.71
CA LEU A 94 -5.85 -3.06 9.84
C LEU A 94 -5.51 -4.33 10.63
N GLU A 95 -5.06 -5.40 9.98
CA GLU A 95 -4.54 -6.60 10.68
C GLU A 95 -3.36 -6.25 11.59
N ILE A 96 -2.40 -5.45 11.09
CA ILE A 96 -1.27 -5.00 11.89
C ILE A 96 -1.72 -4.07 13.02
N ASN A 97 -2.62 -3.13 12.75
CA ASN A 97 -3.18 -2.26 13.78
C ASN A 97 -3.92 -3.04 14.87
N ALA A 98 -4.64 -4.12 14.52
CA ALA A 98 -5.28 -5.00 15.49
C ALA A 98 -4.25 -5.69 16.39
N MET A 99 -3.12 -6.14 15.85
CA MET A 99 -2.02 -6.68 16.64
C MET A 99 -1.41 -5.63 17.58
N ILE A 100 -1.18 -4.40 17.08
CA ILE A 100 -0.68 -3.27 17.90
C ILE A 100 -1.63 -2.98 19.06
N TYR A 101 -2.94 -2.99 18.81
CA TYR A 101 -3.96 -2.81 19.85
C TYR A 101 -3.88 -3.90 20.94
N LEU A 102 -3.74 -5.17 20.54
CA LEU A 102 -3.64 -6.28 21.49
C LEU A 102 -2.37 -6.23 22.36
N ILE A 103 -1.26 -5.75 21.81
CA ILE A 103 -0.01 -5.59 22.57
C ILE A 103 -0.15 -4.51 23.63
N SER A 104 -0.96 -3.47 23.36
CA SER A 104 -1.11 -2.29 24.24
C SER A 104 0.20 -1.54 24.52
N ASP A 105 1.22 -1.70 23.66
CA ASP A 105 2.50 -0.99 23.73
C ASP A 105 2.59 0.03 22.58
N PRO A 106 2.56 1.34 22.86
CA PRO A 106 2.76 2.38 21.85
C PRO A 106 4.13 2.31 21.16
N GLY A 107 5.12 1.70 21.81
CA GLY A 107 6.50 1.51 21.33
C GLY A 107 6.73 0.23 20.52
N THR A 108 5.67 -0.52 20.20
CA THR A 108 5.80 -1.83 19.53
C THR A 108 6.49 -1.76 18.17
N SER A 109 7.35 -2.75 17.88
CA SER A 109 8.04 -2.87 16.58
C SER A 109 7.12 -3.15 15.39
N TYR A 110 5.84 -3.49 15.63
CA TYR A 110 4.86 -3.76 14.57
C TYR A 110 4.56 -2.55 13.67
N TYR A 111 4.88 -1.32 14.11
CA TYR A 111 4.81 -0.14 13.22
C TYR A 111 5.73 -0.28 11.99
N ALA A 112 6.83 -1.05 12.09
CA ALA A 112 7.70 -1.34 10.95
C ALA A 112 6.96 -2.17 9.89
N GLY A 113 6.07 -3.07 10.32
CA GLY A 113 5.17 -3.80 9.43
C GLY A 113 4.18 -2.88 8.70
N LEU A 114 3.62 -1.87 9.39
CA LEU A 114 2.79 -0.84 8.75
C LEU A 114 3.58 -0.05 7.70
N ASN A 115 4.82 0.33 8.02
CA ASN A 115 5.70 1.00 7.07
C ASN A 115 6.00 0.12 5.85
N LEU A 116 6.17 -1.18 6.02
CA LEU A 116 6.38 -2.10 4.90
C LEU A 116 5.16 -2.13 3.96
N ILE A 117 3.93 -2.18 4.51
CA ILE A 117 2.69 -2.10 3.72
C ILE A 117 2.59 -0.75 3.01
N ALA A 118 2.91 0.35 3.70
CA ALA A 118 2.89 1.69 3.12
C ALA A 118 3.90 1.82 1.97
N ILE A 119 5.14 1.36 2.15
CA ILE A 119 6.17 1.37 1.11
C ILE A 119 5.71 0.55 -0.09
N GLY A 120 5.21 -0.67 0.14
CA GLY A 120 4.74 -1.56 -0.92
C GLY A 120 3.54 -1.00 -1.70
N SER A 121 2.59 -0.36 -1.01
CA SER A 121 1.38 0.16 -1.65
C SER A 121 1.58 1.56 -2.23
N LEU A 122 2.06 2.52 -1.44
CA LEU A 122 2.13 3.94 -1.81
C LEU A 122 3.22 4.24 -2.84
N SER A 123 4.31 3.46 -2.87
CA SER A 123 5.42 3.70 -3.82
C SER A 123 5.18 3.08 -5.19
N PHE A 124 4.59 1.88 -5.23
CA PHE A 124 4.50 1.09 -6.46
C PHE A 124 3.15 1.23 -7.17
N ILE A 125 2.05 1.43 -6.42
CA ILE A 125 0.72 1.53 -7.02
C ILE A 125 0.53 2.96 -7.54
N PRO A 126 0.14 3.15 -8.83
CA PRO A 126 -0.03 4.47 -9.43
C PRO A 126 -1.33 5.14 -8.93
N PHE A 127 -1.39 5.48 -7.65
CA PHE A 127 -2.53 6.17 -7.06
C PHE A 127 -2.60 7.63 -7.52
N THR A 128 -3.80 8.12 -7.80
CA THR A 128 -3.99 9.59 -7.89
C THR A 128 -3.74 10.22 -6.52
N ARG A 129 -3.43 11.52 -6.48
CA ARG A 129 -3.16 12.25 -5.22
C ARG A 129 -4.23 12.03 -4.14
N LYS A 130 -5.52 11.96 -4.54
CA LYS A 130 -6.64 11.70 -3.62
C LYS A 130 -6.59 10.28 -3.03
N PHE A 131 -6.41 9.26 -3.88
CA PHE A 131 -6.28 7.88 -3.41
C PHE A 131 -5.01 7.66 -2.59
N TYR A 132 -3.91 8.33 -2.94
CA TYR A 132 -2.67 8.29 -2.16
C TYR A 132 -2.89 8.79 -0.74
N ALA A 133 -3.45 10.00 -0.59
CA ALA A 133 -3.71 10.59 0.72
C ALA A 133 -4.72 9.76 1.53
N ALA A 134 -5.78 9.28 0.88
CA ALA A 134 -6.79 8.43 1.53
C ALA A 134 -6.21 7.09 1.98
N THR A 135 -5.35 6.46 1.18
CA THR A 135 -4.70 5.19 1.52
C THR A 135 -3.69 5.38 2.64
N ALA A 136 -2.85 6.42 2.56
CA ALA A 136 -1.90 6.75 3.62
C ALA A 136 -2.62 7.02 4.95
N ALA A 137 -3.70 7.80 4.93
CA ALA A 137 -4.54 8.01 6.09
C ALA A 137 -5.17 6.70 6.59
N GLY A 138 -5.71 5.86 5.71
CA GLY A 138 -6.30 4.57 6.10
C GLY A 138 -5.29 3.59 6.73
N ILE A 139 -4.01 3.66 6.35
CA ILE A 139 -2.94 2.83 6.93
C ILE A 139 -2.54 3.34 8.32
N TYR A 140 -2.28 4.65 8.46
CA TYR A 140 -1.63 5.22 9.65
C TYR A 140 -2.58 5.88 10.66
N LEU A 141 -3.77 6.31 10.24
CA LEU A 141 -4.72 6.94 11.17
C LEU A 141 -5.15 5.99 12.31
N PRO A 142 -5.46 4.70 12.06
CA PRO A 142 -5.76 3.77 13.15
C PRO A 142 -4.59 3.62 14.12
N PHE A 143 -3.36 3.59 13.62
CA PHE A 143 -2.15 3.50 14.44
C PHE A 143 -2.06 4.68 15.40
N PHE A 144 -2.22 5.91 14.91
CA PHE A 144 -2.16 7.09 15.77
C PHE A 144 -3.28 7.12 16.81
N ILE A 145 -4.48 6.67 16.45
CA ILE A 145 -5.60 6.57 17.40
C ILE A 145 -5.24 5.61 18.54
N ILE A 146 -4.74 4.41 18.20
CA ILE A 146 -4.37 3.39 19.19
C ILE A 146 -3.17 3.83 20.05
N ALA A 147 -2.14 4.37 19.40
CA ALA A 147 -0.92 4.80 20.09
C ALA A 147 -1.21 5.94 21.07
N LEU A 148 -2.01 6.93 20.67
CA LEU A 148 -2.38 8.05 21.54
C LEU A 148 -3.33 7.63 22.66
N SER A 149 -4.25 6.68 22.43
CA SER A 149 -5.14 6.19 23.48
C SER A 149 -4.41 5.40 24.57
N ASN A 150 -3.32 4.73 24.20
CA ASN A 150 -2.54 3.88 25.11
C ASN A 150 -1.35 4.61 25.74
N THR A 151 -1.06 5.85 25.31
CA THR A 151 0.02 6.65 25.89
C THR A 151 -0.42 7.24 27.23
N THR A 152 0.23 6.81 28.31
CA THR A 152 0.00 7.29 29.68
C THR A 152 1.19 8.07 30.23
N ASN A 153 2.40 7.78 29.74
CA ASN A 153 3.65 8.34 30.27
C ASN A 153 4.43 9.18 29.25
N ALA A 154 5.32 10.06 29.75
CA ALA A 154 6.18 10.89 28.90
C ALA A 154 7.16 10.07 28.02
N THR A 155 7.64 8.93 28.52
CA THR A 155 8.53 8.03 27.76
C THR A 155 7.80 7.39 26.57
N GLU A 156 6.53 7.00 26.75
CA GLU A 156 5.69 6.45 25.68
C GLU A 156 5.39 7.52 24.63
N LEU A 157 5.11 8.75 25.06
CA LEU A 157 4.91 9.89 24.16
C LEU A 157 6.15 10.14 23.29
N HIS A 158 7.36 10.07 23.87
CA HIS A 158 8.60 10.18 23.11
C HIS A 158 8.69 9.10 22.03
N SER A 159 8.36 7.84 22.33
CA SER A 159 8.33 6.75 21.36
C SER A 159 7.35 7.04 20.22
N VAL A 160 6.14 7.52 20.54
CA VAL A 160 5.13 7.89 19.52
C VAL A 160 5.63 9.04 18.63
N ILE A 161 6.31 10.04 19.18
CA ILE A 161 6.90 11.14 18.41
C ILE A 161 7.97 10.62 17.46
N VAL A 162 8.90 9.78 17.93
CA VAL A 162 9.95 9.21 17.08
C VAL A 162 9.33 8.38 15.95
N MET A 163 8.36 7.53 16.25
CA MET A 163 7.64 6.76 15.23
C MET A 163 6.89 7.65 14.24
N SER A 164 6.30 8.76 14.71
CA SER A 164 5.63 9.75 13.86
C SER A 164 6.60 10.35 12.85
N CYS A 165 7.82 10.71 13.28
CA CYS A 165 8.87 11.20 12.39
C CYS A 165 9.24 10.16 11.33
N PHE A 166 9.40 8.88 11.72
CA PHE A 166 9.69 7.79 10.79
C PHE A 166 8.55 7.50 9.80
N ILE A 167 7.31 7.54 10.27
CA ILE A 167 6.12 7.38 9.42
C ILE A 167 6.05 8.53 8.42
N LEU A 168 6.20 9.77 8.88
CA LEU A 168 6.18 10.95 8.02
C LEU A 168 7.30 10.90 6.98
N SER A 169 8.52 10.56 7.38
CA SER A 169 9.64 10.40 6.44
C SER A 169 9.36 9.29 5.42
N SER A 170 8.77 8.17 5.84
CA SER A 170 8.41 7.07 4.95
C SER A 170 7.35 7.49 3.93
N VAL A 171 6.31 8.20 4.36
CA VAL A 171 5.26 8.74 3.47
C VAL A 171 5.85 9.75 2.48
N CYS A 172 6.75 10.64 2.92
CA CYS A 172 7.44 11.58 2.04
C CYS A 172 8.32 10.85 1.01
N MET A 173 9.07 9.84 1.43
CA MET A 173 9.90 9.04 0.53
C MET A 173 9.05 8.28 -0.50
N CYS A 174 7.95 7.64 -0.07
CA CYS A 174 7.01 6.98 -0.98
C CYS A 174 6.43 7.96 -2.01
N PHE A 175 6.11 9.19 -1.57
CA PHE A 175 5.59 10.23 -2.45
C PHE A 175 6.62 10.63 -3.52
N LEU A 176 7.88 10.83 -3.12
CA LEU A 176 8.97 11.16 -4.04
C LEU A 176 9.21 10.03 -5.05
N ILE A 177 9.33 8.79 -4.59
CA ILE A 177 9.51 7.61 -5.46
C ILE A 177 8.39 7.55 -6.50
N ARG A 178 7.15 7.73 -6.06
CA ARG A 178 5.99 7.74 -6.95
C ARG A 178 6.06 8.88 -7.97
N ASP A 179 6.42 10.10 -7.54
CA ASP A 179 6.50 11.26 -8.45
C ASP A 179 7.55 11.04 -9.56
N PHE A 180 8.72 10.49 -9.20
CA PHE A 180 9.74 10.11 -10.18
C PHE A 180 9.26 9.01 -11.13
N HIS A 181 8.62 7.96 -10.62
CA HIS A 181 8.09 6.87 -11.45
C HIS A 181 6.99 7.35 -12.41
N GLU A 182 6.03 8.14 -11.91
CA GLU A 182 4.98 8.72 -12.75
C GLU A 182 5.56 9.66 -13.81
N GLY A 183 6.54 10.49 -13.44
CA GLY A 183 7.21 11.42 -14.34
C GLY A 183 7.92 10.70 -15.49
N THR A 184 8.72 9.69 -15.17
CA THR A 184 9.42 8.86 -16.17
C THR A 184 8.43 8.15 -17.10
N ARG A 185 7.36 7.59 -16.53
CA ARG A 185 6.35 6.88 -17.33
C ARG A 185 5.58 7.79 -18.27
N LYS A 186 5.21 9.00 -17.83
CA LYS A 186 4.56 9.99 -18.70
C LYS A 186 5.45 10.38 -19.88
N LYS A 187 6.76 10.48 -19.66
CA LYS A 187 7.74 10.73 -20.73
C LYS A 187 7.81 9.55 -21.71
N GLU A 188 7.87 8.32 -21.20
CA GLU A 188 7.85 7.10 -22.03
C GLU A 188 6.61 7.03 -22.92
N LEU A 189 5.42 7.25 -22.35
CA LEU A 189 4.16 7.21 -23.09
C LEU A 189 4.09 8.27 -24.19
N ARG A 190 4.57 9.49 -23.92
CA ARG A 190 4.66 10.55 -24.95
C ARG A 190 5.61 10.17 -26.08
N ALA A 191 6.74 9.55 -25.76
CA ALA A 191 7.68 9.09 -26.77
C ALA A 191 7.07 7.99 -27.65
N LYS A 192 6.32 7.04 -27.08
CA LYS A 192 5.58 6.01 -27.84
C LYS A 192 4.56 6.63 -28.78
N LEU A 193 3.77 7.60 -28.31
CA LEU A 193 2.79 8.31 -29.14
C LEU A 193 3.43 9.08 -30.30
N ALA A 194 4.53 9.80 -30.02
CA ALA A 194 5.27 10.54 -31.04
C ALA A 194 5.85 9.61 -32.12
N LEU A 195 6.33 8.43 -31.72
CA LEU A 195 6.82 7.43 -32.67
C LEU A 195 5.67 6.84 -33.52
N SER A 196 4.54 6.50 -32.90
CA SER A 196 3.37 5.97 -33.62
C SER A 196 2.81 6.97 -34.64
N SER A 197 2.79 8.26 -34.31
CA SER A 197 2.35 9.31 -35.24
C SER A 197 3.34 9.50 -36.40
N GLU A 198 4.65 9.42 -36.15
CA GLU A 198 5.65 9.47 -37.22
C GLU A 198 5.50 8.29 -38.19
N ILE A 199 5.31 7.07 -37.68
CA ILE A 199 5.13 5.87 -38.51
C ILE A 199 3.87 5.98 -39.39
N THR A 200 2.77 6.49 -38.83
CA THR A 200 1.49 6.63 -39.56
C THR A 200 1.54 7.74 -40.62
N SER A 201 2.46 8.70 -40.47
CA SER A 201 2.62 9.82 -41.40
C SER A 201 3.44 9.52 -42.66
N ARG A 202 4.12 8.36 -42.70
CA ARG A 202 4.94 7.90 -43.83
C ARG A 202 4.15 6.96 -44.74
#